data_AF-Q388N4-F1
#
_entry.id   AF-Q388N4-F1
#
_cell.length_a   1.000
_cell.length_b   1.000
_cell.length_c   1.000
_cell.angle_alpha   90.00
_cell.angle_beta   90.00
_cell.angle_gamma   90.00
#
_symmetry.space_group_name_H-M   'P 1'
#
loop_
_entity.id
_entity.type
_entity.pdbx_description
1 polymer ?
#
loop_
_entity_poly.entity_id
_entity_poly.type
_entity_poly.pdbx_seq_one_letter_code
_entity_poly.pdbx_strand_id
1 'polypeptide(L)'
;MLRLTFPSRGYLNDFASPTLIAVTSDEICSLLLRCPDFSLVALLSRFLVSRGDWQWFCLFNSTTPRRAEWMAETFQLLPSEQGETLGRFCAAKRVNVTDVWLPLQLLRPARAKDDTPVVLSPSTAAVLLNHKTGKLTTRRSEILALVPVLFADERNFAFPLSAIPTDCTIFARASKAMASKRIPSGLTVMHRSVTPAQALAEGSCLSDAEPQPKVAKKQALSDSGLTVGSVPTAPASTDTSAGQVNKRARSDAAFDGFLQEALVTLRGGKSTPREGVIIRETLDNLIQVCNAPPLHFVTQNKRMTSLNVLGCIWNVPDERVIYRVFRRGGEGEGPSTSTHTDSERLIAVFIIDNVLLKREPAKPGAHNEGPLWSLVDEKLPEVARALSERGYRIVLLDHYPALHHGNHYALHTKLIPIAELCRQHFTADVTVVISAVSNISGSRRRDAIPFVLPHSGLWEFFVTQLNGGMRAERDSLLVGLTVNPDEEHRDMGCQGRRDVLFAINCGLRYVDGATVSREVLGHEDG
;
A
#
# COMPACT_ATOMS: atom_id res chain seq x y z
N MET A 1 -36.91 -18.46 -16.66
CA MET A 1 -37.56 -19.51 -17.48
C MET A 1 -36.86 -19.47 -18.83
N LEU A 2 -36.08 -20.48 -19.19
CA LEU A 2 -35.34 -20.53 -20.46
C LEU A 2 -35.58 -21.90 -21.08
N ARG A 3 -36.28 -21.95 -22.22
CA ARG A 3 -36.48 -23.14 -23.05
C ARG A 3 -35.22 -23.32 -23.89
N LEU A 4 -34.54 -24.44 -23.73
CA LEU A 4 -33.43 -24.84 -24.62
C LEU A 4 -33.80 -26.19 -25.24
N THR A 5 -34.05 -26.18 -26.55
CA THR A 5 -34.28 -27.36 -27.39
C THR A 5 -32.93 -27.87 -27.88
N PHE A 6 -32.62 -29.15 -27.64
CA PHE A 6 -31.45 -29.80 -28.21
C PHE A 6 -31.87 -30.83 -29.27
N PRO A 7 -31.10 -30.97 -30.37
CA PRO A 7 -31.45 -31.85 -31.48
C PRO A 7 -31.27 -33.32 -31.10
N SER A 8 -32.26 -34.11 -31.46
CA SER A 8 -32.40 -35.53 -31.24
C SER A 8 -31.28 -36.35 -31.88
N ARG A 9 -30.57 -37.15 -31.08
CA ARG A 9 -30.03 -38.45 -31.51
C ARG A 9 -29.96 -39.43 -30.33
N GLY A 10 -30.99 -40.27 -30.27
CA GLY A 10 -30.95 -41.67 -29.83
C GLY A 10 -30.65 -41.92 -28.36
N TYR A 11 -31.71 -42.00 -27.56
CA TYR A 11 -31.97 -42.95 -26.45
C TYR A 11 -32.92 -42.27 -25.45
N LEU A 12 -34.20 -42.12 -25.81
CA LEU A 12 -35.31 -41.79 -24.91
C LEU A 12 -36.62 -42.06 -25.67
N ASN A 13 -37.19 -43.24 -25.47
CA ASN A 13 -38.64 -43.45 -25.57
C ASN A 13 -39.11 -43.70 -24.13
N ASP A 14 -40.26 -43.09 -23.80
CA ASP A 14 -40.94 -43.09 -22.51
C ASP A 14 -40.50 -41.96 -21.56
N PHE A 15 -41.14 -40.79 -21.71
CA PHE A 15 -41.93 -40.12 -20.67
C PHE A 15 -42.45 -38.78 -21.22
N ALA A 16 -43.76 -38.71 -21.40
CA ALA A 16 -44.51 -37.53 -21.82
C ALA A 16 -44.91 -36.69 -20.58
N SER A 17 -44.26 -35.55 -20.37
CA SER A 17 -44.72 -34.33 -19.66
C SER A 17 -43.50 -33.46 -19.28
N PRO A 18 -43.62 -32.12 -19.18
CA PRO A 18 -42.53 -31.27 -18.74
C PRO A 18 -42.33 -31.44 -17.24
N THR A 19 -41.54 -32.43 -16.84
CA THR A 19 -41.17 -32.64 -15.44
C THR A 19 -40.17 -31.57 -15.02
N LEU A 20 -40.55 -30.75 -14.02
CA LEU A 20 -39.63 -29.92 -13.25
C LEU A 20 -38.68 -30.85 -12.49
N ILE A 21 -37.45 -31.00 -12.97
CA ILE A 21 -36.39 -31.71 -12.24
C ILE A 21 -35.68 -30.69 -11.36
N ALA A 22 -35.93 -30.75 -10.05
CA ALA A 22 -35.10 -30.08 -9.07
C ALA A 22 -33.78 -30.86 -8.98
N VAL A 23 -32.75 -30.38 -9.69
CA VAL A 23 -31.42 -30.97 -9.66
C VAL A 23 -30.73 -30.50 -8.38
N THR A 24 -30.28 -31.44 -7.57
CA THR A 24 -29.52 -31.14 -6.34
C THR A 24 -28.05 -30.87 -6.68
N SER A 25 -27.34 -30.11 -5.82
CA SER A 25 -25.92 -29.76 -5.98
C SER A 25 -25.02 -30.94 -6.37
N ASP A 26 -25.32 -32.13 -5.84
CA ASP A 26 -24.52 -33.33 -6.04
C ASP A 26 -24.68 -33.95 -7.43
N GLU A 27 -25.82 -33.76 -8.10
CA GLU A 27 -26.09 -34.31 -9.43
C GLU A 27 -25.37 -33.50 -10.54
N ILE A 28 -25.17 -32.20 -10.32
CA ILE A 28 -24.38 -31.34 -11.22
C ILE A 28 -22.89 -31.74 -11.19
N CYS A 29 -22.38 -32.12 -10.02
CA CYS A 29 -20.99 -32.58 -9.86
C CYS A 29 -20.74 -33.91 -10.59
N SER A 30 -21.72 -34.82 -10.60
CA SER A 30 -21.62 -36.11 -11.30
C SER A 30 -21.66 -35.96 -12.84
N LEU A 31 -22.41 -34.96 -13.35
CA LEU A 31 -22.49 -34.64 -14.78
C LEU A 31 -21.20 -33.98 -15.31
N LEU A 32 -20.57 -33.11 -14.52
CA LEU A 32 -19.31 -32.45 -14.89
C LEU A 32 -18.12 -33.41 -14.95
N LEU A 33 -18.16 -34.53 -14.22
CA LEU A 33 -17.12 -35.55 -14.23
C LEU A 33 -17.18 -36.50 -15.46
N ARG A 34 -18.21 -36.40 -16.30
CA ARG A 34 -18.46 -37.35 -17.40
C ARG A 34 -18.43 -36.77 -18.83
N CYS A 35 -18.16 -35.48 -19.02
CA CYS A 35 -18.10 -34.85 -20.34
C CYS A 35 -16.71 -34.30 -20.66
N PRO A 36 -16.05 -34.73 -21.77
CA PRO A 36 -14.70 -34.28 -22.11
C PRO A 36 -14.65 -33.02 -22.99
N ASP A 37 -15.77 -32.32 -23.19
CA ASP A 37 -15.87 -31.22 -24.16
C ASP A 37 -15.90 -29.82 -23.48
N PHE A 38 -14.79 -29.08 -23.62
CA PHE A 38 -14.53 -27.76 -22.99
C PHE A 38 -15.55 -26.66 -23.34
N SER A 39 -16.30 -26.85 -24.43
CA SER A 39 -17.25 -25.85 -24.96
C SER A 39 -18.50 -25.66 -24.08
N LEU A 40 -18.92 -26.70 -23.35
CA LEU A 40 -20.09 -26.63 -22.46
C LEU A 40 -19.75 -25.98 -21.11
N VAL A 41 -18.50 -26.13 -20.65
CA VAL A 41 -17.96 -25.53 -19.42
C VAL A 41 -17.88 -24.01 -19.52
N ALA A 42 -17.51 -23.49 -20.70
CA ALA A 42 -17.46 -22.05 -20.97
C ALA A 42 -18.86 -21.38 -21.01
N LEU A 43 -19.89 -22.13 -21.40
CA LEU A 43 -21.26 -21.62 -21.47
C LEU A 43 -21.93 -21.58 -20.08
N LEU A 44 -21.69 -22.61 -19.25
CA LEU A 44 -22.21 -22.69 -17.88
C LEU A 44 -21.51 -21.74 -16.90
N SER A 45 -20.20 -21.51 -17.08
CA SER A 45 -19.47 -20.52 -16.29
C SER A 45 -19.97 -19.09 -16.51
N ARG A 46 -20.39 -18.74 -17.74
CA ARG A 46 -21.05 -17.44 -18.00
C ARG A 46 -22.45 -17.34 -17.40
N PHE A 47 -23.16 -18.45 -17.25
CA PHE A 47 -24.51 -18.49 -16.66
C PHE A 47 -24.49 -18.45 -15.13
N LEU A 48 -23.47 -19.03 -14.49
CA LEU A 48 -23.30 -19.02 -13.03
C LEU A 48 -22.75 -17.66 -12.52
N VAL A 49 -21.92 -16.98 -13.31
CA VAL A 49 -21.46 -15.60 -13.03
C VAL A 49 -22.63 -14.60 -12.97
N SER A 50 -23.75 -14.86 -13.67
CA SER A 50 -24.92 -13.98 -13.62
C SER A 50 -25.88 -14.25 -12.45
N ARG A 51 -25.56 -15.17 -11.53
CA ARG A 51 -26.42 -15.51 -10.38
C ARG A 51 -25.78 -15.39 -8.99
N GLY A 52 -24.54 -14.93 -8.90
CA GLY A 52 -23.97 -14.46 -7.63
C GLY A 52 -23.42 -15.52 -6.67
N ASP A 53 -23.16 -16.75 -7.14
CA ASP A 53 -22.49 -17.78 -6.33
C ASP A 53 -21.01 -17.94 -6.74
N TRP A 54 -20.10 -17.39 -5.92
CA TRP A 54 -18.67 -17.20 -6.23
C TRP A 54 -17.71 -18.29 -5.69
N GLN A 55 -18.19 -19.50 -5.38
CA GLN A 55 -17.31 -20.53 -4.79
C GLN A 55 -16.59 -21.46 -5.79
N TRP A 56 -16.68 -21.27 -7.10
CA TRP A 56 -16.06 -22.19 -8.07
C TRP A 56 -15.14 -21.56 -9.14
N PHE A 57 -14.71 -20.31 -8.97
CA PHE A 57 -13.84 -19.64 -9.96
C PHE A 57 -12.32 -19.91 -9.80
N CYS A 58 -11.90 -20.63 -8.75
CA CYS A 58 -10.46 -20.74 -8.42
C CYS A 58 -9.72 -22.00 -8.93
N LEU A 59 -10.28 -22.81 -9.84
CA LEU A 59 -9.63 -24.06 -10.28
C LEU A 59 -9.39 -24.22 -11.80
N PHE A 60 -9.59 -23.19 -12.63
CA PHE A 60 -9.46 -23.32 -14.09
C PHE A 60 -8.61 -22.26 -14.81
N ASN A 61 -7.63 -21.66 -14.13
CA ASN A 61 -6.60 -20.81 -14.75
C ASN A 61 -5.16 -21.36 -14.60
N SER A 62 -5.02 -22.68 -14.36
CA SER A 62 -3.72 -23.34 -14.18
C SER A 62 -3.36 -24.30 -15.32
N THR A 63 -3.66 -23.95 -16.57
CA THR A 63 -3.12 -24.70 -17.73
C THR A 63 -2.83 -23.79 -18.92
N THR A 64 -1.67 -23.13 -18.87
CA THR A 64 -0.88 -22.74 -20.05
C THR A 64 0.61 -22.89 -19.66
N PRO A 65 1.48 -23.23 -20.62
CA PRO A 65 2.24 -24.48 -20.56
C PRO A 65 3.50 -24.41 -19.69
N ARG A 66 3.68 -25.43 -18.84
CA ARG A 66 4.96 -25.87 -18.23
C ARG A 66 5.97 -26.39 -19.28
N ARG A 67 6.09 -25.70 -20.41
CA ARG A 67 7.06 -26.01 -21.49
C ARG A 67 8.06 -24.88 -21.75
N ALA A 68 8.03 -23.80 -20.97
CA ALA A 68 9.03 -22.73 -20.99
C ALA A 68 10.03 -22.79 -19.81
N GLU A 69 9.84 -23.68 -18.82
CA GLU A 69 10.71 -23.79 -17.63
C GLU A 69 12.09 -24.40 -17.90
N TRP A 70 12.38 -24.88 -19.12
CA TRP A 70 13.62 -25.61 -19.43
C TRP A 70 14.63 -24.84 -20.29
N MET A 71 14.41 -23.54 -20.56
CA MET A 71 15.42 -22.69 -21.24
C MET A 71 15.75 -21.37 -20.50
N ALA A 72 15.15 -21.08 -19.35
CA ALA A 72 15.13 -19.73 -18.79
C ALA A 72 16.33 -19.33 -17.91
N GLU A 73 17.17 -20.27 -17.46
CA GLU A 73 18.17 -20.03 -16.40
C GLU A 73 19.64 -20.07 -16.85
N THR A 74 19.94 -20.05 -18.14
CA THR A 74 21.34 -19.90 -18.58
C THR A 74 21.71 -18.42 -18.65
N PHE A 75 22.17 -17.89 -17.51
CA PHE A 75 22.91 -16.63 -17.47
C PHE A 75 24.37 -16.90 -17.09
N GLN A 76 25.26 -16.01 -17.52
CA GLN A 76 26.66 -16.03 -17.12
C GLN A 76 27.05 -14.68 -16.54
N LEU A 77 27.73 -14.69 -15.40
CA LEU A 77 28.33 -13.50 -14.83
C LEU A 77 29.72 -13.29 -15.43
N LEU A 78 29.92 -12.14 -16.06
CA LEU A 78 31.14 -11.75 -16.75
C LEU A 78 31.81 -10.61 -15.96
N PRO A 79 32.88 -10.88 -15.19
CA PRO A 79 33.62 -9.82 -14.51
C PRO A 79 34.41 -8.98 -15.51
N SER A 80 34.41 -7.66 -15.30
CA SER A 80 35.28 -6.73 -16.01
C SER A 80 36.62 -6.61 -15.27
N GLU A 81 37.72 -6.94 -15.95
CA GLU A 81 39.06 -6.87 -15.37
C GLU A 81 39.71 -5.48 -15.55
N GLN A 82 39.29 -4.73 -16.56
CA GLN A 82 39.86 -3.44 -16.93
C GLN A 82 38.75 -2.41 -17.13
N GLY A 83 39.02 -1.15 -16.80
CA GLY A 83 38.09 -0.05 -17.03
C GLY A 83 37.90 0.24 -18.53
N GLU A 84 36.92 -0.38 -19.18
CA GLU A 84 36.68 -0.29 -20.62
C GLU A 84 35.25 0.13 -20.98
N THR A 85 34.94 0.35 -22.26
CA THR A 85 33.56 0.63 -22.71
C THR A 85 32.79 -0.67 -22.91
N LEU A 86 31.47 -0.65 -22.73
CA LEU A 86 30.60 -1.82 -22.91
C LEU A 86 30.79 -2.48 -24.28
N GLY A 87 30.93 -1.70 -25.35
CA GLY A 87 31.21 -2.23 -26.69
C GLY A 87 32.53 -3.01 -26.77
N ARG A 88 33.61 -2.52 -26.12
CA ARG A 88 34.90 -3.23 -26.08
C ARG A 88 34.84 -4.48 -25.21
N PHE A 89 34.20 -4.38 -24.04
CA PHE A 89 33.97 -5.52 -23.15
C PHE A 89 33.20 -6.63 -23.87
N CYS A 90 32.10 -6.28 -24.55
CA CYS A 90 31.29 -7.20 -25.33
C CYS A 90 32.09 -7.84 -26.47
N ALA A 91 32.88 -7.06 -27.20
CA ALA A 91 33.74 -7.57 -28.27
C ALA A 91 34.80 -8.56 -27.73
N ALA A 92 35.45 -8.23 -26.61
CA ALA A 92 36.45 -9.08 -25.97
C ALA A 92 35.85 -10.41 -25.48
N LYS A 93 34.64 -10.38 -24.91
CA LYS A 93 33.92 -11.58 -24.46
C LYS A 93 33.12 -12.27 -25.57
N ARG A 94 33.15 -11.75 -26.82
CA ARG A 94 32.40 -12.25 -27.99
C ARG A 94 30.89 -12.37 -27.76
N VAL A 95 30.29 -11.37 -27.12
CA VAL A 95 28.84 -11.28 -26.86
C VAL A 95 28.27 -10.00 -27.47
N ASN A 96 26.96 -9.98 -27.78
CA ASN A 96 26.32 -8.75 -28.27
C ASN A 96 25.99 -7.81 -27.12
N VAL A 97 26.05 -6.50 -27.38
CA VAL A 97 25.66 -5.46 -26.42
C VAL A 97 24.20 -5.61 -25.98
N THR A 98 23.30 -6.09 -26.83
CA THR A 98 21.87 -6.28 -26.49
C THR A 98 21.59 -7.53 -25.66
N ASP A 99 22.58 -8.41 -25.49
CA ASP A 99 22.44 -9.68 -24.75
C ASP A 99 23.11 -9.59 -23.37
N VAL A 100 23.69 -8.43 -23.04
CA VAL A 100 24.22 -8.13 -21.72
C VAL A 100 23.30 -7.22 -20.93
N TRP A 101 23.39 -7.37 -19.61
CA TRP A 101 22.59 -6.69 -18.63
C TRP A 101 23.53 -6.05 -17.61
N LEU A 102 23.33 -4.76 -17.40
CA LEU A 102 24.16 -3.93 -16.53
C LEU A 102 23.53 -3.88 -15.14
N PRO A 103 24.31 -3.99 -14.06
CA PRO A 103 23.79 -3.76 -12.72
C PRO A 103 23.30 -2.31 -12.60
N LEU A 104 22.23 -2.13 -11.85
CA LEU A 104 21.52 -0.85 -11.73
C LEU A 104 22.45 0.31 -11.32
N GLN A 105 23.50 0.02 -10.54
CA GLN A 105 24.51 1.00 -10.13
C GLN A 105 25.18 1.73 -11.31
N LEU A 106 25.36 1.07 -12.45
CA LEU A 106 25.96 1.69 -13.65
C LEU A 106 25.02 2.67 -14.34
N LEU A 107 23.72 2.52 -14.14
CA LEU A 107 22.70 3.37 -14.74
C LEU A 107 22.44 4.64 -13.92
N ARG A 108 23.08 4.76 -12.76
CA ARG A 108 23.01 5.97 -11.94
C ARG A 108 23.55 7.19 -12.69
N PRO A 109 22.88 8.35 -12.60
CA PRO A 109 23.44 9.61 -13.05
C PRO A 109 24.77 9.91 -12.34
N ALA A 110 25.75 10.47 -13.05
CA ALA A 110 27.12 10.64 -12.53
C ALA A 110 27.21 11.45 -11.22
N ARG A 111 26.24 12.33 -10.95
CA ARG A 111 26.17 13.18 -9.76
C ARG A 111 25.06 12.80 -8.78
N ALA A 112 24.34 11.70 -9.02
CA ALA A 112 23.26 11.28 -8.15
C ALA A 112 23.80 10.58 -6.91
N LYS A 113 23.17 10.83 -5.77
CA LYS A 113 23.50 10.21 -4.49
C LYS A 113 23.01 8.75 -4.45
N ASP A 114 23.55 7.93 -3.54
CA ASP A 114 23.23 6.49 -3.45
C ASP A 114 21.72 6.21 -3.28
N ASP A 115 21.00 7.08 -2.58
CA ASP A 115 19.55 6.96 -2.36
C ASP A 115 18.68 7.50 -3.50
N THR A 116 19.28 8.09 -4.55
CA THR A 116 18.49 8.62 -5.67
C THR A 116 17.94 7.44 -6.48
N PRO A 117 16.60 7.32 -6.66
CA PRO A 117 16.05 6.19 -7.38
C PRO A 117 16.51 6.17 -8.84
N VAL A 118 17.00 5.01 -9.29
CA VAL A 118 17.28 4.76 -10.71
C VAL A 118 15.98 4.30 -11.36
N VAL A 119 15.43 5.16 -12.22
CA VAL A 119 14.19 4.88 -12.95
C VAL A 119 14.48 4.07 -14.21
N LEU A 120 13.79 2.95 -14.38
CA LEU A 120 13.81 2.15 -15.60
C LEU A 120 12.51 2.34 -16.37
N SER A 121 12.59 2.50 -17.70
CA SER A 121 11.37 2.62 -18.52
C SER A 121 10.54 1.32 -18.46
N PRO A 122 9.23 1.40 -18.71
CA PRO A 122 8.37 0.23 -18.86
C PRO A 122 8.91 -0.76 -19.91
N SER A 123 9.48 -0.27 -21.02
CA SER A 123 10.06 -1.09 -22.07
C SER A 123 11.45 -1.67 -21.76
N THR A 124 12.16 -1.14 -20.75
CA THR A 124 13.48 -1.66 -20.37
C THR A 124 13.32 -2.92 -19.55
N ALA A 125 13.87 -4.04 -20.02
CA ALA A 125 13.82 -5.30 -19.28
C ALA A 125 14.71 -5.26 -18.04
N ALA A 126 14.20 -5.74 -16.91
CA ALA A 126 14.90 -5.82 -15.64
C ALA A 126 14.76 -7.20 -15.00
N VAL A 127 15.80 -7.65 -14.30
CA VAL A 127 15.81 -8.90 -13.52
C VAL A 127 16.53 -8.68 -12.19
N LEU A 128 16.21 -9.49 -11.19
CA LEU A 128 16.92 -9.52 -9.90
C LEU A 128 17.60 -10.87 -9.73
N LEU A 129 18.92 -10.86 -9.50
CA LEU A 129 19.69 -12.03 -9.14
C LEU A 129 19.89 -12.06 -7.62
N ASN A 130 19.51 -13.16 -6.96
CA ASN A 130 19.90 -13.43 -5.59
C ASN A 130 21.19 -14.26 -5.59
N HIS A 131 22.29 -13.68 -5.10
CA HIS A 131 23.62 -14.31 -5.14
C HIS A 131 23.77 -15.49 -4.18
N LYS A 132 22.96 -15.58 -3.11
CA LYS A 132 22.99 -16.72 -2.19
C LYS A 132 22.35 -17.97 -2.78
N THR A 133 21.25 -17.79 -3.51
CA THR A 133 20.47 -18.92 -4.07
C THR A 133 20.77 -19.17 -5.54
N GLY A 134 21.43 -18.23 -6.22
CA GLY A 134 21.60 -18.26 -7.68
C GLY A 134 20.29 -18.01 -8.44
N LYS A 135 19.17 -17.73 -7.76
CA LYS A 135 17.86 -17.57 -8.37
C LYS A 135 17.75 -16.24 -9.11
N LEU A 136 17.29 -16.31 -10.36
CA LEU A 136 16.98 -15.14 -11.18
C LEU A 136 15.46 -14.88 -11.17
N THR A 137 15.04 -13.78 -10.56
CA THR A 137 13.65 -13.32 -10.59
C THR A 137 13.45 -12.38 -11.77
N THR A 138 12.59 -12.77 -12.71
CA THR A 138 12.41 -12.05 -13.98
C THR A 138 11.17 -11.16 -14.00
N ARG A 139 10.09 -11.52 -13.32
CA ARG A 139 8.85 -10.73 -13.30
C ARG A 139 9.00 -9.46 -12.47
N ARG A 140 8.62 -8.31 -13.04
CA ARG A 140 8.66 -7.02 -12.36
C ARG A 140 7.90 -6.97 -11.03
N SER A 141 6.69 -7.52 -10.97
CA SER A 141 5.91 -7.63 -9.72
C SER A 141 6.64 -8.44 -8.65
N GLU A 142 7.30 -9.53 -9.03
CA GLU A 142 8.06 -10.36 -8.09
C GLU A 142 9.32 -9.66 -7.61
N ILE A 143 10.00 -8.89 -8.47
CA ILE A 143 11.14 -8.05 -8.08
C ILE A 143 10.69 -6.98 -7.08
N LEU A 144 9.58 -6.28 -7.34
CA LEU A 144 9.01 -5.29 -6.41
C LEU A 144 8.58 -5.93 -5.09
N ALA A 145 8.15 -7.19 -5.11
CA ALA A 145 7.85 -7.91 -3.87
C ALA A 145 9.11 -8.22 -3.05
N LEU A 146 10.28 -8.36 -3.68
CA LEU A 146 11.56 -8.64 -3.02
C LEU A 146 12.32 -7.38 -2.58
N VAL A 147 12.00 -6.23 -3.17
CA VAL A 147 12.71 -4.97 -2.93
C VAL A 147 11.73 -3.92 -2.40
N PRO A 148 11.78 -3.55 -1.12
CA PRO A 148 10.73 -2.80 -0.42
C PRO A 148 10.76 -1.30 -0.74
N VAL A 149 10.45 -0.92 -1.99
CA VAL A 149 10.38 0.48 -2.40
C VAL A 149 8.94 0.97 -2.37
N LEU A 150 8.67 1.97 -1.53
CA LEU A 150 7.39 2.66 -1.50
C LEU A 150 7.20 3.43 -2.83
N PHE A 151 6.02 3.31 -3.45
CA PHE A 151 5.62 4.01 -4.68
C PHE A 151 6.22 3.52 -6.01
N ALA A 152 6.98 2.43 -6.01
CA ALA A 152 7.35 1.76 -7.24
C ALA A 152 6.25 0.78 -7.68
N ASP A 153 5.87 0.83 -8.95
CA ASP A 153 4.96 -0.14 -9.58
C ASP A 153 5.62 -0.69 -10.86
N GLU A 154 4.97 -1.64 -11.55
CA GLU A 154 5.55 -2.26 -12.74
C GLU A 154 5.86 -1.27 -13.88
N ARG A 155 5.16 -0.13 -13.96
CA ARG A 155 5.41 0.95 -14.93
C ARG A 155 6.39 1.98 -14.40
N ASN A 156 6.26 2.41 -13.15
CA ASN A 156 7.15 3.32 -12.44
C ASN A 156 8.24 2.54 -11.70
N PHE A 157 9.05 1.82 -12.48
CA PHE A 157 10.04 0.88 -11.97
C PHE A 157 11.31 1.62 -11.51
N ALA A 158 11.29 2.16 -10.29
CA ALA A 158 12.34 3.01 -9.74
C ALA A 158 12.86 2.49 -8.39
N PHE A 159 14.18 2.35 -8.25
CA PHE A 159 14.81 1.81 -7.03
C PHE A 159 15.95 2.70 -6.54
N PRO A 160 15.95 3.11 -5.25
CA PRO A 160 17.18 3.49 -4.58
C PRO A 160 18.11 2.27 -4.55
N LEU A 161 19.42 2.46 -4.77
CA LEU A 161 20.37 1.33 -4.68
C LEU A 161 20.42 0.76 -3.25
N SER A 162 20.23 1.61 -2.25
CA SER A 162 20.16 1.25 -0.83
C SER A 162 18.96 0.37 -0.46
N ALA A 163 17.90 0.37 -1.27
CA ALA A 163 16.73 -0.48 -1.02
C ALA A 163 16.93 -1.92 -1.51
N ILE A 164 17.89 -2.17 -2.40
CA ILE A 164 18.18 -3.51 -2.92
C ILE A 164 18.88 -4.32 -1.82
N PRO A 165 18.38 -5.53 -1.46
CA PRO A 165 19.05 -6.38 -0.47
C PRO A 165 20.52 -6.63 -0.84
N THR A 166 21.40 -6.67 0.16
CA THR A 166 22.86 -6.72 -0.05
C THR A 166 23.36 -7.98 -0.76
N ASP A 167 22.60 -9.07 -0.69
CA ASP A 167 22.85 -10.33 -1.40
C ASP A 167 22.14 -10.41 -2.76
N CYS A 168 21.57 -9.31 -3.23
CA CYS A 168 20.86 -9.23 -4.49
C CYS A 168 21.45 -8.16 -5.41
N THR A 169 21.27 -8.33 -6.71
CA THR A 169 21.60 -7.30 -7.69
C THR A 169 20.52 -7.23 -8.75
N ILE A 170 19.98 -6.03 -8.97
CA ILE A 170 19.10 -5.75 -10.09
C ILE A 170 19.96 -5.47 -11.32
N PHE A 171 19.70 -6.20 -12.39
CA PHE A 171 20.29 -5.98 -13.70
C PHE A 171 19.24 -5.45 -14.67
N ALA A 172 19.61 -4.47 -15.47
CA ALA A 172 18.80 -3.92 -16.54
C ALA A 172 19.45 -4.18 -17.89
N ARG A 173 18.64 -4.58 -18.87
CA ARG A 173 19.14 -4.95 -20.19
C ARG A 173 19.78 -3.74 -20.87
N ALA A 174 20.98 -3.91 -21.41
CA ALA A 174 21.65 -2.86 -22.15
C ALA A 174 20.97 -2.62 -23.50
N SER A 175 20.87 -1.34 -23.89
CA SER A 175 20.47 -0.94 -25.24
C SER A 175 21.70 -0.73 -26.12
N LYS A 176 21.52 -0.75 -27.46
CA LYS A 176 22.63 -0.44 -28.39
C LYS A 176 23.27 0.93 -28.13
N ALA A 177 22.49 1.90 -27.65
CA ALA A 177 22.97 3.24 -27.31
C ALA A 177 23.95 3.24 -26.11
N MET A 178 23.98 2.18 -25.32
CA MET A 178 24.88 2.05 -24.16
C MET A 178 26.27 1.52 -24.51
N ALA A 179 26.59 1.24 -25.78
CA ALA A 179 27.89 0.69 -26.17
C ALA A 179 29.09 1.56 -25.74
N SER A 180 28.91 2.88 -25.61
CA SER A 180 29.94 3.82 -25.14
C SER A 180 30.02 3.94 -23.61
N LYS A 181 29.09 3.33 -22.86
CA LYS A 181 29.08 3.39 -21.39
C LYS A 181 30.33 2.70 -20.84
N ARG A 182 31.06 3.38 -19.95
CA ARG A 182 32.22 2.79 -19.26
C ARG A 182 31.79 1.81 -18.18
N ILE A 183 32.47 0.67 -18.14
CA ILE A 183 32.40 -0.34 -17.08
C ILE A 183 33.70 -0.23 -16.27
N PRO A 184 33.63 0.15 -14.99
CA PRO A 184 34.74 0.08 -14.05
C PRO A 184 35.27 -1.36 -13.90
N SER A 185 36.58 -1.49 -13.67
CA SER A 185 37.19 -2.77 -13.30
C SER A 185 36.60 -3.31 -11.99
N GLY A 186 36.50 -4.64 -11.88
CA GLY A 186 35.93 -5.35 -10.73
C GLY A 186 34.41 -5.48 -10.76
N LEU A 187 33.74 -4.92 -11.78
CA LEU A 187 32.29 -4.90 -11.88
C LEU A 187 31.79 -6.04 -12.77
N THR A 188 30.73 -6.71 -12.33
CA THR A 188 30.18 -7.88 -13.01
C THR A 188 28.99 -7.51 -13.88
N VAL A 189 29.02 -7.93 -15.15
CA VAL A 189 27.93 -7.81 -16.11
C VAL A 189 27.28 -9.17 -16.29
N MET A 190 25.96 -9.23 -16.40
CA MET A 190 25.27 -10.49 -16.68
C MET A 190 25.07 -10.64 -18.20
N HIS A 191 25.51 -11.75 -18.76
CA HIS A 191 25.16 -12.16 -20.12
C HIS A 191 23.96 -13.11 -20.07
N ARG A 192 22.90 -12.73 -20.80
CA ARG A 192 21.67 -13.50 -20.95
C ARG A 192 21.00 -13.10 -22.27
N SER A 193 21.09 -13.98 -23.26
CA SER A 193 20.50 -13.77 -24.58
C SER A 193 19.00 -14.04 -24.56
N VAL A 194 18.21 -12.97 -24.56
CA VAL A 194 16.74 -13.03 -24.53
C VAL A 194 16.17 -12.15 -25.62
N THR A 195 15.19 -12.62 -26.36
CA THR A 195 14.47 -11.77 -27.34
C THR A 195 13.52 -10.80 -26.63
N PRO A 196 13.13 -9.67 -27.26
CA PRO A 196 12.11 -8.78 -26.68
C PRO A 196 10.78 -9.48 -26.38
N ALA A 197 10.37 -10.43 -27.22
CA ALA A 197 9.15 -11.22 -27.01
C ALA A 197 9.25 -12.11 -25.77
N GLN A 198 10.41 -12.74 -25.54
CA GLN A 198 10.66 -13.52 -24.33
C GLN A 198 10.68 -12.62 -23.08
N ALA A 199 11.31 -11.45 -23.15
CA ALA A 199 11.35 -10.50 -22.03
C ALA A 199 9.94 -10.00 -21.62
N LEU A 200 9.04 -9.82 -22.60
CA LEU A 200 7.62 -9.53 -22.33
C LEU A 200 6.90 -10.74 -21.74
N ALA A 201 7.09 -11.93 -22.31
CA ALA A 201 6.43 -13.16 -21.87
C ALA A 201 6.81 -13.56 -20.43
N GLU A 202 8.05 -13.32 -20.04
CA GLU A 202 8.53 -13.56 -18.67
C GLU A 202 8.25 -12.40 -17.71
N GLY A 203 7.71 -11.28 -18.19
CA GLY A 203 7.34 -10.12 -17.37
C GLY A 203 8.50 -9.24 -16.91
N SER A 204 9.65 -9.31 -17.58
CA SER A 204 10.82 -8.45 -17.28
C SER A 204 10.67 -7.03 -17.83
N CYS A 205 9.85 -6.84 -18.85
CA CYS A 205 9.42 -5.53 -19.34
C CYS A 205 7.91 -5.51 -19.62
N LEU A 206 7.39 -4.31 -19.88
CA LEU A 206 6.03 -4.06 -20.29
C LEU A 206 5.99 -3.56 -21.73
N SER A 207 4.87 -3.84 -22.41
CA SER A 207 4.57 -3.29 -23.74
C SER A 207 4.36 -1.77 -23.64
N ASP A 208 4.87 -1.01 -24.60
CA ASP A 208 4.68 0.44 -24.68
C ASP A 208 3.23 0.86 -25.07
N ALA A 209 2.28 -0.08 -25.18
CA ALA A 209 0.88 0.19 -25.53
C ALA A 209 0.01 0.55 -24.31
N GLU A 210 -0.02 1.83 -23.95
CA GLU A 210 -1.16 2.75 -24.07
C GLU A 210 -0.88 3.96 -23.15
N PRO A 211 -0.66 5.17 -23.71
CA PRO A 211 -0.49 6.36 -22.90
C PRO A 211 -1.84 6.76 -22.31
N GLN A 212 -1.89 6.94 -20.99
CA GLN A 212 -2.93 7.78 -20.39
C GLN A 212 -2.98 9.13 -21.13
N PRO A 213 -4.16 9.74 -21.29
CA PRO A 213 -4.32 10.94 -22.10
C PRO A 213 -3.38 12.02 -21.60
N LYS A 214 -2.44 12.39 -22.48
CA LYS A 214 -1.52 13.51 -22.26
C LYS A 214 -2.35 14.77 -22.04
N VAL A 215 -2.46 15.21 -20.79
CA VAL A 215 -2.76 16.60 -20.50
C VAL A 215 -1.60 17.40 -21.08
N ALA A 216 -1.85 18.06 -22.20
CA ALA A 216 -0.88 18.85 -22.92
C ALA A 216 -0.43 20.04 -22.05
N LYS A 217 0.68 19.89 -21.31
CA LYS A 217 1.45 21.04 -20.84
C LYS A 217 2.53 21.36 -21.87
N LYS A 218 2.22 22.36 -22.71
CA LYS A 218 3.21 23.22 -23.36
C LYS A 218 3.95 24.00 -22.28
N GLN A 219 5.25 23.75 -22.11
CA GLN A 219 6.25 24.72 -21.63
C GLN A 219 7.62 24.06 -21.83
N ALA A 220 8.36 24.38 -22.89
CA ALA A 220 9.19 25.58 -23.06
C ALA A 220 10.34 25.66 -22.05
N LEU A 221 11.56 25.61 -22.60
CA LEU A 221 12.88 25.75 -22.01
C LEU A 221 12.99 26.84 -20.92
N SER A 222 13.78 26.57 -19.87
CA SER A 222 14.95 27.37 -19.44
C SER A 222 15.32 27.12 -17.97
N ASP A 223 16.52 26.57 -17.77
CA ASP A 223 17.58 26.85 -16.78
C ASP A 223 17.35 27.14 -15.28
N SER A 224 18.30 26.57 -14.52
CA SER A 224 18.65 26.72 -13.10
C SER A 224 17.64 26.07 -12.14
N GLY A 225 17.99 25.06 -11.35
CA GLY A 225 19.18 24.94 -10.53
C GLY A 225 18.69 25.04 -9.09
N LEU A 226 18.60 23.93 -8.37
CA LEU A 226 18.60 23.87 -6.90
C LEU A 226 18.72 22.42 -6.42
N THR A 227 19.87 22.16 -5.83
CA THR A 227 20.31 21.02 -5.02
C THR A 227 19.63 20.98 -3.65
N VAL A 228 18.98 19.89 -3.26
CA VAL A 228 18.81 19.36 -1.86
C VAL A 228 18.26 17.93 -2.05
N GLY A 229 18.64 16.83 -1.39
CA GLY A 229 19.40 16.57 -0.18
C GLY A 229 18.85 15.25 0.40
N SER A 230 19.47 14.13 -0.01
CA SER A 230 19.21 12.78 0.52
C SER A 230 19.28 12.71 2.04
N VAL A 231 18.34 12.00 2.66
CA VAL A 231 18.36 11.67 4.09
C VAL A 231 18.39 10.14 4.22
N PRO A 232 19.32 9.58 4.99
CA PRO A 232 19.56 8.15 5.07
C PRO A 232 18.53 7.46 5.97
N THR A 233 17.97 6.35 5.50
CA THR A 233 17.08 5.50 6.31
C THR A 233 17.91 4.53 7.14
N ALA A 234 17.69 4.55 8.45
CA ALA A 234 18.30 3.68 9.45
C ALA A 234 17.96 2.18 9.21
N PRO A 235 18.77 1.24 9.74
CA PRO A 235 18.77 -0.15 9.30
C PRO A 235 17.54 -0.89 9.84
N ALA A 236 16.66 -1.33 8.95
CA ALA A 236 15.62 -2.30 9.31
C ALA A 236 16.29 -3.66 9.56
N SER A 237 16.09 -4.16 10.78
CA SER A 237 16.58 -5.45 11.27
C SER A 237 16.22 -6.59 10.31
N THR A 238 17.21 -7.45 10.07
CA THR A 238 17.11 -8.70 9.32
C THR A 238 16.23 -9.71 10.04
N ASP A 239 14.91 -9.56 9.92
CA ASP A 239 13.99 -10.66 10.19
C ASP A 239 13.86 -11.51 8.93
N THR A 240 14.43 -12.71 9.01
CA THR A 240 14.36 -13.74 7.97
C THR A 240 12.91 -14.02 7.58
N SER A 241 12.69 -14.38 6.31
CA SER A 241 11.38 -14.70 5.73
C SER A 241 10.58 -15.77 6.52
N ALA A 242 11.25 -16.63 7.28
CA ALA A 242 10.62 -17.55 8.23
C ALA A 242 10.01 -16.85 9.46
N GLY A 243 10.65 -15.81 9.97
CA GLY A 243 10.14 -14.96 11.05
C GLY A 243 8.88 -14.18 10.65
N GLN A 244 8.79 -13.71 9.39
CA GLN A 244 7.59 -13.05 8.88
C GLN A 244 6.39 -13.99 8.76
N VAL A 245 6.60 -15.24 8.30
CA VAL A 245 5.52 -16.25 8.23
C VAL A 245 5.03 -16.61 9.64
N ASN A 246 5.93 -16.78 10.61
CA ASN A 246 5.55 -17.04 11.99
C ASN A 246 4.85 -15.84 12.65
N LYS A 247 5.26 -14.60 12.37
CA LYS A 247 4.57 -13.39 12.84
C LYS A 247 3.17 -13.29 12.24
N ARG A 248 3.00 -13.61 10.96
CA ARG A 248 1.69 -13.64 10.28
C ARG A 248 0.77 -14.71 10.88
N ALA A 249 1.26 -15.94 11.04
CA ALA A 249 0.49 -17.02 11.67
C ALA A 249 0.06 -16.67 13.10
N ARG A 250 0.93 -16.01 13.89
CA ARG A 250 0.58 -15.52 15.23
C ARG A 250 -0.45 -14.40 15.20
N SER A 251 -0.36 -13.46 14.25
CA SER A 251 -1.35 -12.39 14.08
C SER A 251 -2.71 -12.91 13.65
N ASP A 252 -2.74 -13.87 12.72
CA ASP A 252 -3.96 -14.50 12.24
C ASP A 252 -4.60 -15.34 13.37
N ALA A 253 -3.80 -16.10 14.13
CA ALA A 253 -4.29 -16.84 15.29
C ALA A 253 -4.78 -15.92 16.43
N ALA A 254 -4.14 -14.77 16.65
CA ALA A 254 -4.61 -13.78 17.62
C ALA A 254 -5.92 -13.14 17.16
N PHE A 255 -6.06 -12.80 15.88
CA PHE A 255 -7.30 -12.29 15.30
C PHE A 255 -8.43 -13.31 15.40
N ASP A 256 -8.16 -14.58 15.06
CA ASP A 256 -9.13 -15.67 15.23
C ASP A 256 -9.50 -15.88 16.71
N GLY A 257 -8.53 -15.75 17.62
CA GLY A 257 -8.77 -15.77 19.07
C GLY A 257 -9.70 -14.66 19.52
N PHE A 258 -9.41 -13.40 19.16
CA PHE A 258 -10.27 -12.24 19.46
C PHE A 258 -11.65 -12.36 18.84
N LEU A 259 -11.74 -12.90 17.62
CA LEU A 259 -13.00 -13.12 16.95
C LEU A 259 -13.83 -14.20 17.65
N GLN A 260 -13.22 -15.32 18.03
CA GLN A 260 -13.88 -16.37 18.81
C GLN A 260 -14.29 -15.85 20.19
N GLU A 261 -13.46 -15.05 20.85
CA GLU A 261 -13.80 -14.42 22.12
C GLU A 261 -14.99 -13.48 21.95
N ALA A 262 -14.99 -12.59 20.97
CA ALA A 262 -16.13 -11.71 20.67
C ALA A 262 -17.40 -12.51 20.35
N LEU A 263 -17.28 -13.62 19.60
CA LEU A 263 -18.38 -14.55 19.35
C LEU A 263 -18.87 -15.26 20.61
N VAL A 264 -17.97 -15.60 21.55
CA VAL A 264 -18.31 -16.20 22.84
C VAL A 264 -18.96 -15.17 23.78
N THR A 265 -18.47 -13.93 23.79
CA THR A 265 -19.09 -12.81 24.54
C THR A 265 -20.50 -12.52 24.01
N LEU A 266 -20.69 -12.57 22.69
CA LEU A 266 -22.01 -12.48 22.07
C LEU A 266 -22.92 -13.68 22.45
N ARG A 267 -22.36 -14.88 22.59
CA ARG A 267 -23.07 -16.09 23.08
C ARG A 267 -23.40 -16.05 24.57
N GLY A 268 -22.79 -15.16 25.35
CA GLY A 268 -23.17 -14.89 26.75
C GLY A 268 -24.49 -14.14 26.88
N GLY A 269 -24.91 -13.44 25.83
CA GLY A 269 -26.31 -13.06 25.58
C GLY A 269 -27.01 -14.15 24.77
N LYS A 270 -28.34 -14.18 24.74
CA LYS A 270 -29.13 -15.16 23.95
C LYS A 270 -28.92 -14.95 22.43
N SER A 271 -27.73 -15.24 21.91
CA SER A 271 -27.45 -15.11 20.48
C SER A 271 -28.14 -16.24 19.73
N THR A 272 -29.01 -15.89 18.80
CA THR A 272 -29.70 -16.88 17.97
C THR A 272 -28.73 -17.51 16.96
N PRO A 273 -28.95 -18.75 16.48
CA PRO A 273 -28.13 -19.38 15.43
C PRO A 273 -27.91 -18.50 14.18
N ARG A 274 -28.87 -17.58 13.93
CA ARG A 274 -28.86 -16.60 12.84
C ARG A 274 -27.74 -15.57 12.98
N GLU A 275 -27.39 -15.16 14.19
CA GLU A 275 -26.30 -14.18 14.42
C GLU A 275 -24.93 -14.77 14.08
N GLY A 276 -24.71 -16.06 14.36
CA GLY A 276 -23.48 -16.75 13.99
C GLY A 276 -23.30 -16.88 12.48
N VAL A 277 -24.39 -17.08 11.73
CA VAL A 277 -24.37 -17.09 10.25
C VAL A 277 -24.05 -15.70 9.72
N ILE A 278 -24.72 -14.66 10.22
CA ILE A 278 -24.49 -13.27 9.78
C ILE A 278 -23.04 -12.85 10.01
N ILE A 279 -22.44 -13.18 11.16
CA ILE A 279 -21.04 -12.82 11.44
C ILE A 279 -20.10 -13.57 10.49
N ARG A 280 -20.34 -14.87 10.25
CA ARG A 280 -19.52 -15.66 9.32
C ARG A 280 -19.64 -15.15 7.89
N GLU A 281 -20.85 -14.89 7.40
CA GLU A 281 -21.08 -14.26 6.09
C GLU A 281 -20.41 -12.88 5.99
N THR A 282 -20.48 -12.07 7.05
CA THR A 282 -19.84 -10.74 7.07
C THR A 282 -18.33 -10.85 6.98
N LEU A 283 -17.71 -11.81 7.70
CA LEU A 283 -16.27 -12.06 7.62
C LEU A 283 -15.86 -12.63 6.27
N ASP A 284 -16.60 -13.58 5.72
CA ASP A 284 -16.34 -14.15 4.41
C ASP A 284 -16.42 -13.05 3.33
N ASN A 285 -17.40 -12.15 3.44
CA ASN A 285 -17.49 -10.98 2.57
C ASN A 285 -16.30 -10.03 2.76
N LEU A 286 -15.91 -9.71 4.00
CA LEU A 286 -14.72 -8.89 4.29
C LEU A 286 -13.43 -9.51 3.75
N ILE A 287 -13.30 -10.83 3.82
CA ILE A 287 -12.19 -11.59 3.25
C ILE A 287 -12.21 -11.53 1.72
N GLN A 288 -13.39 -11.59 1.09
CA GLN A 288 -13.50 -11.43 -0.37
C GLN A 288 -13.12 -10.02 -0.82
N VAL A 289 -13.52 -9.00 -0.06
CA VAL A 289 -13.19 -7.59 -0.39
C VAL A 289 -11.86 -7.11 0.20
N CYS A 290 -11.09 -7.95 0.89
CA CYS A 290 -9.84 -7.53 1.52
C CYS A 290 -8.78 -7.00 0.53
N ASN A 291 -8.87 -7.40 -0.73
CA ASN A 291 -7.97 -6.94 -1.79
C ASN A 291 -8.49 -5.69 -2.50
N ALA A 292 -9.73 -5.26 -2.22
CA ALA A 292 -10.28 -4.05 -2.80
C ALA A 292 -9.45 -2.83 -2.36
N PRO A 293 -9.39 -1.79 -3.20
CA PRO A 293 -8.76 -0.54 -2.82
C PRO A 293 -9.53 0.11 -1.66
N PRO A 294 -8.87 0.76 -0.67
CA PRO A 294 -9.60 1.40 0.41
C PRO A 294 -10.59 2.46 -0.10
N LEU A 295 -11.64 2.71 0.68
CA LEU A 295 -12.77 3.60 0.35
C LEU A 295 -13.65 3.13 -0.82
N HIS A 296 -13.52 1.88 -1.28
CA HIS A 296 -14.26 1.39 -2.46
C HIS A 296 -15.79 1.51 -2.36
N PHE A 297 -16.39 1.46 -1.16
CA PHE A 297 -17.82 1.69 -1.00
C PHE A 297 -18.21 3.17 -1.09
N VAL A 298 -17.33 4.10 -0.68
CA VAL A 298 -17.50 5.54 -0.88
C VAL A 298 -17.35 5.89 -2.35
N THR A 299 -16.29 5.39 -2.99
CA THR A 299 -15.93 5.78 -4.35
C THR A 299 -16.59 4.92 -5.42
N GLN A 300 -17.40 3.93 -5.03
CA GLN A 300 -18.04 2.96 -5.93
C GLN A 300 -17.04 2.26 -6.85
N ASN A 301 -15.90 1.81 -6.28
CA ASN A 301 -14.75 1.24 -6.99
C ASN A 301 -14.11 2.16 -8.04
N LYS A 302 -14.44 3.45 -8.07
CA LYS A 302 -13.78 4.43 -8.95
C LYS A 302 -12.61 5.06 -8.21
N ARG A 303 -11.53 5.33 -8.94
CA ARG A 303 -10.42 6.11 -8.39
C ARG A 303 -10.87 7.56 -8.25
N MET A 304 -10.95 8.04 -7.02
CA MET A 304 -11.18 9.45 -6.72
C MET A 304 -9.89 10.08 -6.24
N THR A 305 -9.63 11.31 -6.69
CA THR A 305 -8.48 12.11 -6.24
C THR A 305 -8.85 13.06 -5.10
N SER A 306 -10.14 13.18 -4.79
CA SER A 306 -10.66 14.06 -3.74
C SER A 306 -12.04 13.63 -3.26
N LEU A 307 -12.38 13.97 -2.02
CA LEU A 307 -13.67 13.79 -1.37
C LEU A 307 -14.15 15.13 -0.82
N ASN A 308 -15.46 15.38 -0.77
CA ASN A 308 -16.01 16.56 -0.11
C ASN A 308 -16.74 16.13 1.17
N VAL A 309 -16.34 16.69 2.31
CA VAL A 309 -16.99 16.48 3.61
C VAL A 309 -17.15 17.81 4.32
N LEU A 310 -18.39 18.20 4.63
CA LEU A 310 -18.71 19.46 5.33
C LEU A 310 -18.16 20.71 4.60
N GLY A 311 -18.26 20.74 3.27
CA GLY A 311 -17.68 21.81 2.42
C GLY A 311 -16.16 21.67 2.22
N CYS A 312 -15.48 20.91 3.07
CA CYS A 312 -14.04 20.68 2.96
C CYS A 312 -13.70 19.67 1.87
N ILE A 313 -12.80 20.05 0.98
CA ILE A 313 -12.15 19.12 0.03
C ILE A 313 -11.00 18.37 0.74
N TRP A 314 -11.12 17.06 0.82
CA TRP A 314 -10.07 16.15 1.27
C TRP A 314 -9.41 15.52 0.05
N ASN A 315 -8.08 15.51 -0.01
CA ASN A 315 -7.33 14.95 -1.12
C ASN A 315 -7.10 13.44 -0.90
N VAL A 316 -7.22 12.67 -1.98
CA VAL A 316 -6.97 11.22 -2.02
C VAL A 316 -5.96 10.95 -3.13
N PRO A 317 -4.67 11.29 -2.92
CA PRO A 317 -3.64 11.12 -3.93
C PRO A 317 -3.36 9.63 -4.21
N ASP A 318 -3.60 8.82 -3.20
CA ASP A 318 -3.48 7.38 -3.19
C ASP A 318 -4.69 6.80 -2.45
N GLU A 319 -5.20 5.65 -2.89
CA GLU A 319 -6.37 4.99 -2.29
C GLU A 319 -6.22 4.69 -0.80
N ARG A 320 -4.98 4.60 -0.29
CA ARG A 320 -4.66 4.30 1.11
C ARG A 320 -4.66 5.54 2.01
N VAL A 321 -4.53 6.75 1.45
CA VAL A 321 -4.29 7.99 2.21
C VAL A 321 -5.31 9.06 1.87
N ILE A 322 -5.84 9.69 2.92
CA ILE A 322 -6.65 10.90 2.83
C ILE A 322 -5.88 12.02 3.52
N TYR A 323 -5.78 13.21 2.93
CA TYR A 323 -5.14 14.35 3.60
C TYR A 323 -5.85 15.67 3.32
N ARG A 324 -5.62 16.65 4.20
CA ARG A 324 -6.06 18.05 4.03
C ARG A 324 -5.12 18.99 4.75
N VAL A 325 -4.90 20.18 4.17
CA VAL A 325 -4.22 21.28 4.86
C VAL A 325 -5.24 22.34 5.23
N PHE A 326 -5.28 22.70 6.51
CA PHE A 326 -6.03 23.82 7.04
C PHE A 326 -5.06 24.98 7.20
N ARG A 327 -5.32 26.11 6.53
CA ARG A 327 -4.46 27.29 6.58
C ARG A 327 -5.09 28.40 7.42
N ARG A 328 -4.26 29.12 8.17
CA ARG A 328 -4.61 30.30 8.96
C ARG A 328 -5.17 31.39 8.04
N GLY A 329 -6.37 31.86 8.33
CA GLY A 329 -7.01 32.98 7.62
C GLY A 329 -7.71 32.62 6.30
N GLY A 330 -7.87 31.34 5.96
CA GLY A 330 -8.55 30.93 4.73
C GLY A 330 -10.07 30.77 4.87
N GLU A 331 -10.83 31.85 4.64
CA GLU A 331 -12.28 31.77 4.32
C GLU A 331 -12.55 31.20 2.90
N GLY A 332 -11.50 30.90 2.12
CA GLY A 332 -11.65 30.38 0.75
C GLY A 332 -11.53 28.87 0.66
N GLU A 333 -12.65 28.15 0.63
CA GLU A 333 -12.77 26.75 0.19
C GLU A 333 -12.54 26.57 -1.33
N GLY A 334 -11.50 27.21 -1.88
CA GLY A 334 -11.03 26.89 -3.22
C GLY A 334 -10.32 25.53 -3.22
N PRO A 335 -10.33 24.77 -4.33
CA PRO A 335 -9.48 23.58 -4.47
C PRO A 335 -8.03 24.03 -4.38
N SER A 336 -7.43 23.92 -3.19
CA SER A 336 -6.03 24.22 -2.95
C SER A 336 -5.18 23.19 -3.67
N THR A 337 -4.96 23.44 -4.96
CA THR A 337 -3.82 22.95 -5.73
C THR A 337 -2.54 23.65 -5.27
N SER A 338 -2.38 23.86 -3.96
CA SER A 338 -1.14 24.37 -3.39
C SER A 338 -0.09 23.28 -3.56
N THR A 339 0.64 23.35 -4.67
CA THR A 339 2.01 22.82 -4.75
C THR A 339 2.74 23.28 -3.50
N HIS A 340 2.98 22.34 -2.59
CA HIS A 340 3.46 22.54 -1.24
C HIS A 340 4.82 23.25 -1.22
N THR A 341 4.83 24.53 -0.84
CA THR A 341 6.05 25.30 -0.54
C THR A 341 6.41 25.25 0.93
N ASP A 342 5.50 24.79 1.78
CA ASP A 342 5.65 24.81 3.23
C ASP A 342 6.37 23.53 3.63
N SER A 343 7.69 23.52 3.51
CA SER A 343 8.54 22.42 3.96
C SER A 343 9.26 22.87 5.21
N GLU A 344 9.15 22.10 6.30
CA GLU A 344 9.79 22.41 7.57
C GLU A 344 10.59 21.23 8.09
N ARG A 345 11.62 21.51 8.88
CA ARG A 345 12.45 20.47 9.49
C ARG A 345 12.01 20.09 10.90
N LEU A 346 11.44 21.02 11.64
CA LEU A 346 10.85 20.77 12.95
C LEU A 346 9.39 20.40 12.76
N ILE A 347 9.01 19.21 13.20
CA ILE A 347 7.67 18.65 12.94
C ILE A 347 7.09 18.16 14.26
N ALA A 348 5.91 18.66 14.60
CA ALA A 348 5.14 18.22 15.75
C ALA A 348 3.93 17.44 15.25
N VAL A 349 3.97 16.13 15.45
CA VAL A 349 2.89 15.21 15.07
C VAL A 349 1.99 14.99 16.28
N PHE A 350 0.68 15.10 16.11
CA PHE A 350 -0.30 14.76 17.14
C PHE A 350 -1.18 13.63 16.62
N ILE A 351 -1.32 12.57 17.42
CA ILE A 351 -2.36 11.57 17.19
C ILE A 351 -3.73 12.23 17.41
N ILE A 352 -4.71 11.82 16.61
CA ILE A 352 -6.01 12.49 16.54
C ILE A 352 -6.96 11.93 17.61
N ASP A 353 -7.42 10.69 17.43
CA ASP A 353 -8.36 10.07 18.36
C ASP A 353 -7.65 9.73 19.69
N ASN A 354 -8.33 10.02 20.80
CA ASN A 354 -7.91 9.82 22.20
C ASN A 354 -6.69 10.65 22.67
N VAL A 355 -6.15 11.53 21.83
CA VAL A 355 -5.10 12.48 22.22
C VAL A 355 -5.55 13.92 22.05
N LEU A 356 -6.08 14.30 20.87
CA LEU A 356 -6.66 15.63 20.68
C LEU A 356 -8.17 15.61 20.86
N LEU A 357 -8.85 14.69 20.17
CA LEU A 357 -10.29 14.52 20.32
C LEU A 357 -10.66 13.21 21.00
N LYS A 358 -11.75 13.26 21.75
CA LYS A 358 -12.49 12.09 22.22
C LYS A 358 -13.81 12.05 21.48
N ARG A 359 -14.13 10.90 20.89
CA ARG A 359 -15.43 10.69 20.23
C ARG A 359 -16.45 10.32 21.30
N GLU A 360 -17.52 11.09 21.42
CA GLU A 360 -18.55 10.83 22.42
C GLU A 360 -19.50 9.74 21.90
N PRO A 361 -19.82 8.72 22.72
CA PRO A 361 -20.80 7.72 22.32
C PRO A 361 -22.16 8.37 22.11
N ALA A 362 -22.83 8.05 21.01
CA ALA A 362 -24.20 8.49 20.78
C ALA A 362 -25.10 7.93 21.90
N LYS A 363 -25.49 8.77 22.85
CA LYS A 363 -26.33 8.35 23.98
C LYS A 363 -27.68 7.87 23.43
N PRO A 364 -28.09 6.62 23.68
CA PRO A 364 -29.40 6.14 23.24
C PRO A 364 -30.49 6.97 23.92
N GLY A 365 -31.33 7.64 23.11
CA GLY A 365 -32.47 8.45 23.59
C GLY A 365 -32.21 9.95 23.72
N ALA A 366 -30.98 10.44 23.56
CA ALA A 366 -30.73 11.87 23.45
C ALA A 366 -30.86 12.29 21.97
N HIS A 367 -31.98 12.92 21.62
CA HIS A 367 -32.12 13.56 20.32
C HIS A 367 -31.08 14.69 20.19
N ASN A 368 -30.00 14.44 19.45
CA ASN A 368 -29.14 15.40 18.73
C ASN A 368 -28.54 16.64 19.44
N GLU A 369 -28.67 16.85 20.76
CA GLU A 369 -28.26 18.14 21.35
C GLU A 369 -26.80 18.24 21.81
N GLY A 370 -26.05 17.14 21.87
CA GLY A 370 -24.65 17.14 22.31
C GLY A 370 -23.64 17.13 21.15
N PRO A 371 -22.46 17.78 21.29
CA PRO A 371 -21.39 17.62 20.32
C PRO A 371 -20.95 16.15 20.24
N LEU A 372 -20.72 15.66 19.01
CA LEU A 372 -20.33 14.27 18.74
C LEU A 372 -18.89 13.94 19.21
N TRP A 373 -18.17 14.94 19.70
CA TRP A 373 -16.80 14.85 20.16
C TRP A 373 -16.49 15.94 21.18
N SER A 374 -15.42 15.73 21.95
CA SER A 374 -14.88 16.67 22.93
C SER A 374 -13.35 16.73 22.81
N LEU A 375 -12.72 17.80 23.31
CA LEU A 375 -11.26 17.82 23.47
C LEU A 375 -10.86 16.91 24.63
N VAL A 376 -9.77 16.16 24.45
CA VAL A 376 -9.18 15.36 25.54
C VAL A 376 -8.50 16.27 26.57
N ASP A 377 -7.77 17.28 26.09
CA ASP A 377 -7.11 18.30 26.88
C ASP A 377 -7.23 19.65 26.16
N GLU A 378 -7.85 20.63 26.83
CA GLU A 378 -8.07 21.97 26.30
C GLU A 378 -6.76 22.74 26.05
N LYS A 379 -5.65 22.34 26.69
CA LYS A 379 -4.35 22.98 26.53
C LYS A 379 -3.65 22.57 25.23
N LEU A 380 -3.93 21.40 24.67
CA LEU A 380 -3.16 20.86 23.53
C LEU A 380 -3.25 21.71 22.24
N PRO A 381 -4.40 22.29 21.87
CA PRO A 381 -4.44 23.25 20.76
C PRO A 381 -3.54 24.47 20.99
N GLU A 382 -3.43 24.95 22.24
CA GLU A 382 -2.52 26.04 22.61
C GLU A 382 -1.05 25.60 22.54
N VAL A 383 -0.74 24.38 22.99
CA VAL A 383 0.60 23.79 22.81
C VAL A 383 0.99 23.75 21.34
N ALA A 384 0.08 23.30 20.46
CA ALA A 384 0.33 23.26 19.02
C ALA A 384 0.56 24.67 18.44
N ARG A 385 -0.19 25.69 18.91
CA ARG A 385 0.06 27.10 18.54
C ARG A 385 1.46 27.54 18.98
N ALA A 386 1.84 27.31 20.23
CA ALA A 386 3.15 27.69 20.76
C ALA A 386 4.29 26.97 20.03
N LEU A 387 4.12 25.69 19.67
CA LEU A 387 5.09 24.96 18.83
C LEU A 387 5.18 25.55 17.43
N SER A 388 4.05 25.92 16.81
CA SER A 388 4.04 26.59 15.51
C SER A 388 4.79 27.93 15.53
N GLU A 389 4.60 28.72 16.58
CA GLU A 389 5.35 29.98 16.79
C GLU A 389 6.86 29.75 16.99
N ARG A 390 7.25 28.55 17.46
CA ARG A 390 8.66 28.10 17.54
C ARG A 390 9.20 27.50 16.24
N GLY A 391 8.42 27.53 15.15
CA GLY A 391 8.84 27.02 13.84
C GLY A 391 8.52 25.55 13.58
N TYR A 392 7.71 24.90 14.43
CA TYR A 392 7.25 23.55 14.14
C TYR A 392 6.12 23.56 13.12
N ARG A 393 6.18 22.64 12.16
CA ARG A 393 5.01 22.28 11.36
C ARG A 393 4.10 21.36 12.16
N ILE A 394 2.83 21.74 12.26
CA ILE A 394 1.82 20.98 12.98
C ILE A 394 1.18 19.95 12.05
N VAL A 395 1.25 18.68 12.44
CA VAL A 395 0.69 17.56 11.69
C VAL A 395 -0.25 16.78 12.58
N LEU A 396 -1.48 16.55 12.10
CA LEU A 396 -2.42 15.63 12.72
C LEU A 396 -2.39 14.32 11.95
N LEU A 397 -2.19 13.20 12.63
CA LEU A 397 -2.03 11.91 11.99
C LEU A 397 -2.82 10.82 12.69
N ASP A 398 -3.54 9.99 11.92
CA ASP A 398 -4.20 8.81 12.48
C ASP A 398 -4.49 7.74 11.43
N HIS A 399 -4.98 6.60 11.91
CA HIS A 399 -5.28 5.41 11.14
C HIS A 399 -6.72 4.96 11.38
N TYR A 400 -7.56 5.08 10.36
CA TYR A 400 -8.98 4.72 10.42
C TYR A 400 -9.28 3.50 9.54
N PRO A 401 -9.04 2.27 10.04
CA PRO A 401 -9.30 1.05 9.28
C PRO A 401 -10.79 0.87 8.92
N ALA A 402 -11.69 1.48 9.70
CA ALA A 402 -13.13 1.49 9.42
C ALA A 402 -13.48 2.23 8.11
N LEU A 403 -12.61 3.09 7.60
CA LEU A 403 -12.80 3.76 6.32
C LEU A 403 -12.50 2.86 5.12
N HIS A 404 -11.73 1.77 5.29
CA HIS A 404 -11.40 0.87 4.18
C HIS A 404 -12.68 0.40 3.47
N HIS A 405 -13.59 -0.15 4.26
CA HIS A 405 -14.90 -0.62 3.81
C HIS A 405 -16.00 0.36 4.25
N GLY A 406 -15.63 1.61 4.53
CA GLY A 406 -16.54 2.64 5.01
C GLY A 406 -17.48 3.11 3.91
N ASN A 407 -18.71 3.47 4.28
CA ASN A 407 -19.62 4.22 3.43
C ASN A 407 -19.47 5.73 3.67
N HIS A 408 -20.22 6.56 2.95
CA HIS A 408 -20.23 8.00 3.16
C HIS A 408 -20.52 8.39 4.62
N TYR A 409 -21.40 7.65 5.32
CA TYR A 409 -21.67 7.91 6.72
C TYR A 409 -20.43 7.73 7.59
N ALA A 410 -19.72 6.59 7.48
CA ALA A 410 -18.47 6.35 8.21
C ALA A 410 -17.40 7.41 7.92
N LEU A 411 -17.28 7.83 6.65
CA LEU A 411 -16.39 8.92 6.25
C LEU A 411 -16.75 10.23 6.97
N HIS A 412 -18.02 10.63 6.94
CA HIS A 412 -18.49 11.84 7.60
C HIS A 412 -18.29 11.77 9.12
N THR A 413 -18.67 10.67 9.76
CA THR A 413 -18.49 10.47 11.21
C THR A 413 -17.02 10.58 11.60
N LYS A 414 -16.08 10.14 10.76
CA LYS A 414 -14.65 10.26 11.04
C LYS A 414 -14.09 11.65 10.75
N LEU A 415 -14.40 12.25 9.61
CA LEU A 415 -13.75 13.47 9.14
C LEU A 415 -14.40 14.78 9.65
N ILE A 416 -15.70 14.80 9.96
CA ILE A 416 -16.38 16.01 10.47
C ILE A 416 -15.75 16.50 11.78
N PRO A 417 -15.59 15.66 12.82
CA PRO A 417 -14.96 16.10 14.07
C PRO A 417 -13.56 16.68 13.88
N ILE A 418 -12.79 16.16 12.93
CA ILE A 418 -11.43 16.62 12.64
C ILE A 418 -11.46 17.98 11.95
N ALA A 419 -12.38 18.18 11.01
CA ALA A 419 -12.56 19.47 10.35
C ALA A 419 -13.03 20.54 11.33
N GLU A 420 -13.96 20.20 12.23
CA GLU A 420 -14.43 21.09 13.29
C GLU A 420 -13.31 21.42 14.28
N LEU A 421 -12.57 20.41 14.77
CA LEU A 421 -11.39 20.58 15.62
C LEU A 421 -10.41 21.58 15.02
N CYS A 422 -10.02 21.38 13.76
CA CYS A 422 -9.07 22.26 13.08
C CYS A 422 -9.60 23.68 12.90
N ARG A 423 -10.88 23.84 12.56
CA ARG A 423 -11.50 25.16 12.35
C ARG A 423 -11.72 25.94 13.64
N GLN A 424 -12.09 25.25 14.72
CA GLN A 424 -12.50 25.89 15.97
C GLN A 424 -11.32 26.16 16.91
N HIS A 425 -10.32 25.26 16.95
CA HIS A 425 -9.28 25.31 17.98
C HIS A 425 -7.87 25.61 17.46
N PHE A 426 -7.59 25.38 16.18
CA PHE A 426 -6.26 25.62 15.63
C PHE A 426 -6.19 26.98 14.93
N THR A 427 -5.32 27.85 15.44
CA THR A 427 -5.04 29.17 14.86
C THR A 427 -3.80 29.18 13.96
N ALA A 428 -3.09 28.05 13.86
CA ALA A 428 -1.94 27.83 13.00
C ALA A 428 -2.29 26.95 11.79
N ASP A 429 -1.39 26.87 10.81
CA ASP A 429 -1.52 25.94 9.70
C ASP A 429 -1.37 24.50 10.19
N VAL A 430 -2.31 23.63 9.80
CA VAL A 430 -2.37 22.23 10.22
C VAL A 430 -2.47 21.33 9.01
N THR A 431 -1.58 20.33 8.93
CA THR A 431 -1.68 19.26 7.92
C THR A 431 -2.27 18.01 8.56
N VAL A 432 -3.44 17.58 8.08
CA VAL A 432 -4.08 16.32 8.52
C VAL A 432 -3.75 15.22 7.53
N VAL A 433 -3.26 14.07 7.99
CA VAL A 433 -2.91 12.89 7.18
C VAL A 433 -3.49 11.63 7.80
N ILE A 434 -4.31 10.91 7.05
CA ILE A 434 -5.08 9.78 7.53
C ILE A 434 -4.81 8.56 6.64
N SER A 435 -4.55 7.42 7.26
CA SER A 435 -4.62 6.14 6.56
C SER A 435 -6.02 5.54 6.63
N ALA A 436 -6.54 5.11 5.49
CA ALA A 436 -7.82 4.41 5.37
C ALA A 436 -7.67 2.88 5.26
N VAL A 437 -6.45 2.34 5.39
CA VAL A 437 -6.18 0.91 5.20
C VAL A 437 -6.71 0.09 6.37
N SER A 438 -7.43 -1.00 6.10
CA SER A 438 -7.83 -1.95 7.14
C SER A 438 -6.66 -2.83 7.59
N ASN A 439 -6.68 -3.26 8.85
CA ASN A 439 -5.67 -4.19 9.37
C ASN A 439 -5.65 -5.52 8.58
N ILE A 440 -6.82 -5.97 8.12
CA ILE A 440 -6.97 -7.20 7.31
C ILE A 440 -6.28 -7.02 5.94
N SER A 441 -6.50 -5.90 5.27
CA SER A 441 -5.83 -5.64 4.00
C SER A 441 -4.34 -5.42 4.20
N GLY A 442 -3.93 -4.71 5.26
CA GLY A 442 -2.52 -4.57 5.62
C GLY A 442 -1.80 -5.89 5.84
N SER A 443 -2.44 -6.87 6.51
CA SER A 443 -1.84 -8.19 6.73
C SER A 443 -1.74 -9.05 5.45
N ARG A 444 -2.49 -8.71 4.39
CA ARG A 444 -2.55 -9.46 3.13
C ARG A 444 -1.79 -8.80 1.98
N ARG A 445 -1.77 -7.47 1.93
CA ARG A 445 -1.18 -6.65 0.87
C ARG A 445 0.10 -5.98 1.36
N ARG A 446 1.25 -6.37 0.79
CA ARG A 446 2.57 -5.81 1.13
C ARG A 446 2.70 -4.32 0.85
N ASP A 447 1.95 -3.82 -0.12
CA ASP A 447 1.89 -2.39 -0.42
C ASP A 447 0.98 -1.65 0.57
N ALA A 448 0.04 -2.32 1.22
CA ALA A 448 -0.88 -1.72 2.18
C ALA A 448 -0.32 -1.72 3.62
N ILE A 449 0.45 -2.74 4.01
CA ILE A 449 1.02 -2.87 5.36
C ILE A 449 1.75 -1.62 5.87
N PRO A 450 2.53 -0.86 5.05
CA PRO A 450 3.26 0.29 5.56
C PRO A 450 2.35 1.42 6.04
N PHE A 451 1.09 1.46 5.58
CA PHE A 451 0.11 2.48 5.94
C PHE A 451 -0.74 2.07 7.15
N VAL A 452 -0.49 0.92 7.76
CA VAL A 452 -1.12 0.50 9.02
C VAL A 452 -0.17 0.80 10.16
N LEU A 453 -0.63 1.54 11.18
CA LEU A 453 0.17 1.79 12.37
C LEU A 453 0.49 0.46 13.09
N PRO A 454 1.72 0.24 13.58
CA PRO A 454 2.76 1.25 13.82
C PRO A 454 3.80 1.39 12.69
N HIS A 455 3.53 0.94 11.47
CA HIS A 455 4.48 1.09 10.36
C HIS A 455 4.58 2.56 9.90
N SER A 456 5.76 2.98 9.44
CA SER A 456 6.08 4.38 9.11
C SER A 456 5.62 4.84 7.73
N GLY A 457 4.94 4.03 6.92
CA GLY A 457 4.59 4.39 5.54
C GLY A 457 3.69 5.62 5.42
N LEU A 458 2.80 5.87 6.40
CA LEU A 458 2.01 7.11 6.45
C LEU A 458 2.88 8.34 6.71
N TRP A 459 3.91 8.19 7.55
CA TRP A 459 4.90 9.24 7.81
C TRP A 459 5.81 9.49 6.60
N GLU A 460 6.29 8.42 5.96
CA GLU A 460 7.05 8.51 4.71
C GLU A 460 6.26 9.22 3.61
N PHE A 461 4.95 8.93 3.51
CA PHE A 461 4.06 9.65 2.61
C PHE A 461 4.03 11.15 2.93
N PHE A 462 3.84 11.53 4.20
CA PHE A 462 3.84 12.94 4.59
C PHE A 462 5.17 13.63 4.24
N VAL A 463 6.31 13.03 4.62
CA VAL A 463 7.65 13.57 4.33
C VAL A 463 7.82 13.80 2.83
N THR A 464 7.53 12.78 2.02
CA THR A 464 7.80 12.81 0.58
C THR A 464 6.82 13.69 -0.20
N GLN A 465 5.52 13.62 0.11
CA GLN A 465 4.48 14.25 -0.69
C GLN A 465 4.01 15.60 -0.13
N LEU A 466 4.05 15.78 1.19
CA LEU A 466 3.46 16.93 1.86
C LEU A 466 4.50 17.87 2.48
N ASN A 467 5.71 17.38 2.77
CA ASN A 467 6.82 18.13 3.36
C ASN A 467 8.00 18.34 2.39
N GLY A 468 7.76 18.26 1.07
CA GLY A 468 8.77 18.54 0.05
C GLY A 468 9.98 17.59 0.07
N GLY A 469 9.84 16.41 0.68
CA GLY A 469 10.94 15.46 0.88
C GLY A 469 11.90 15.81 2.03
N MET A 470 11.66 16.92 2.74
CA MET A 470 12.47 17.27 3.90
C MET A 470 12.12 16.37 5.09
N ARG A 471 13.14 15.76 5.67
CA ARG A 471 12.96 14.91 6.85
C ARG A 471 12.98 15.73 8.13
N ALA A 472 12.28 15.20 9.12
CA ALA A 472 12.30 15.70 10.48
C ALA A 472 13.72 15.74 11.05
N GLU A 473 14.03 16.83 11.74
CA GLU A 473 15.18 16.94 12.64
C GLU A 473 14.92 16.20 13.95
N ARG A 474 15.99 15.94 14.71
CA ARG A 474 15.99 15.15 15.95
C ARG A 474 15.02 15.69 17.02
N ASP A 475 14.75 16.99 17.01
CA ASP A 475 13.86 17.64 17.98
C ASP A 475 12.38 17.52 17.59
N SER A 476 12.08 16.94 16.42
CA SER A 476 10.71 16.61 16.02
C SER A 476 10.11 15.54 16.93
N LEU A 477 8.81 15.68 17.18
CA LEU A 477 8.13 14.91 18.21
C LEU A 477 6.79 14.37 17.73
N LEU A 478 6.36 13.29 18.38
CA LEU A 478 5.02 12.73 18.27
C LEU A 478 4.36 12.76 19.65
N VAL A 479 3.20 13.42 19.71
CA VAL A 479 2.31 13.46 20.87
C VAL A 479 1.30 12.33 20.74
N GLY A 480 1.39 11.35 21.64
CA GLY A 480 0.54 10.15 21.66
C GLY A 480 -0.22 9.98 22.99
N LEU A 481 -0.92 8.86 23.12
CA LEU A 481 -1.68 8.53 24.32
C LEU A 481 -0.74 8.15 25.49
N THR A 482 -1.00 8.65 26.70
CA THR A 482 -0.21 8.30 27.89
C THR A 482 -0.05 6.78 28.03
N VAL A 483 1.20 6.32 28.15
CA VAL A 483 1.52 4.90 28.34
C VAL A 483 1.67 4.63 29.82
N ASN A 484 0.87 3.73 30.37
CA ASN A 484 1.01 3.33 31.76
C ASN A 484 2.20 2.33 31.87
N PRO A 485 3.23 2.62 32.68
CA PRO A 485 4.40 1.73 32.79
C PRO A 485 4.03 0.35 33.33
N ASP A 486 2.96 0.23 34.12
CA ASP A 486 2.49 -1.05 34.66
C ASP A 486 1.79 -1.95 33.60
N GLU A 487 1.49 -1.43 32.41
CA GLU A 487 0.88 -2.19 31.31
C GLU A 487 1.90 -2.88 30.38
N GLU A 488 3.19 -2.87 30.73
CA GLU A 488 4.29 -3.42 29.91
C GLU A 488 4.08 -4.89 29.45
N HIS A 489 3.24 -5.65 30.15
CA HIS A 489 3.06 -7.09 29.92
C HIS A 489 1.72 -7.50 29.30
N ARG A 490 0.79 -6.59 29.00
CA ARG A 490 -0.51 -6.98 28.44
C ARG A 490 -0.90 -6.13 27.22
N ASP A 491 -1.04 -6.85 26.11
CA ASP A 491 -1.56 -6.44 24.81
C ASP A 491 -0.77 -5.47 23.93
N MET A 492 -0.33 -5.99 22.79
CA MET A 492 0.04 -5.19 21.60
C MET A 492 -1.13 -4.37 21.04
N GLY A 493 -2.34 -4.49 21.62
CA GLY A 493 -3.53 -3.75 21.24
C GLY A 493 -3.69 -2.37 21.88
N CYS A 494 -2.88 -1.99 22.88
CA CYS A 494 -3.03 -0.68 23.51
C CYS A 494 -2.49 0.45 22.60
N GLN A 495 -3.30 1.51 22.44
CA GLN A 495 -3.00 2.62 21.54
C GLN A 495 -1.67 3.30 21.89
N GLY A 496 -1.40 3.56 23.17
CA GLY A 496 -0.16 4.22 23.59
C GLY A 496 1.10 3.47 23.13
N ARG A 497 1.13 2.13 23.25
CA ARG A 497 2.26 1.32 22.78
C ARG A 497 2.39 1.34 21.26
N ARG A 498 1.27 1.31 20.53
CA ARG A 498 1.26 1.48 19.07
C ARG A 498 1.85 2.83 18.67
N ASP A 499 1.48 3.90 19.36
CA ASP A 499 1.92 5.26 19.07
C ASP A 499 3.42 5.43 19.38
N VAL A 500 3.94 4.85 20.47
CA VAL A 500 5.38 4.77 20.78
C VAL A 500 6.13 4.03 19.67
N LEU A 501 5.67 2.85 19.27
CA LEU A 501 6.31 2.07 18.21
C LEU A 501 6.31 2.83 16.87
N PHE A 502 5.23 3.55 16.57
CA PHE A 502 5.15 4.38 15.38
C PHE A 502 6.15 5.54 15.45
N ALA A 503 6.26 6.24 16.59
CA ALA A 503 7.25 7.30 16.78
C ALA A 503 8.69 6.79 16.58
N ILE A 504 9.03 5.64 17.16
CA ILE A 504 10.33 4.98 16.98
C ILE A 504 10.58 4.67 15.50
N ASN A 505 9.61 4.07 14.81
CA ASN A 505 9.73 3.72 13.38
C ASN A 505 9.85 4.96 12.48
N CYS A 506 9.36 6.11 12.93
CA CYS A 506 9.46 7.38 12.22
C CYS A 506 10.73 8.18 12.57
N GLY A 507 11.48 7.75 13.59
CA GLY A 507 12.63 8.50 14.12
C GLY A 507 12.24 9.77 14.89
N LEU A 508 11.06 9.79 15.50
CA LEU A 508 10.51 10.91 16.26
C LEU A 508 10.64 10.69 17.76
N ARG A 509 10.80 11.77 18.53
CA ARG A 509 10.70 11.72 19.99
C ARG A 509 9.24 11.51 20.40
N TYR A 510 8.97 10.47 21.16
CA TYR A 510 7.63 10.25 21.74
C TYR A 510 7.42 11.09 23.01
N VAL A 511 6.26 11.72 23.15
CA VAL A 511 5.77 12.37 24.37
C VAL A 511 4.27 12.18 24.52
N ASP A 512 3.75 12.23 25.74
CA ASP A 512 2.31 12.31 25.98
C ASP A 512 1.83 13.77 26.09
N GLY A 513 0.50 13.96 26.08
CA GLY A 513 -0.14 15.27 26.12
C GLY A 513 0.24 16.11 27.34
N ALA A 514 0.23 15.52 28.53
CA ALA A 514 0.56 16.23 29.77
C ALA A 514 2.03 16.69 29.79
N THR A 515 2.93 15.83 29.35
CA THR A 515 4.37 16.11 29.32
C THR A 515 4.69 17.22 28.32
N VAL A 516 4.14 17.17 27.10
CA VAL A 516 4.38 18.25 26.12
C VAL A 516 3.77 19.57 26.57
N SER A 517 2.60 19.54 27.23
CA SER A 517 2.00 20.74 27.83
C SER A 517 2.93 21.39 28.87
N ARG A 518 3.52 20.59 29.77
CA ARG A 518 4.51 21.10 30.74
C ARG A 518 5.77 21.64 30.07
N GLU A 519 6.34 20.92 29.12
CA GLU A 519 7.57 21.31 28.40
C GLU A 519 7.38 22.61 27.60
N VAL A 520 6.21 22.81 26.98
CA VAL A 520 5.97 23.93 26.06
C VAL A 520 5.41 25.15 26.77
N LEU A 521 4.43 24.97 27.65
CA LEU A 521 3.74 26.07 28.33
C LEU A 521 4.36 26.45 29.67
N GLY A 522 5.27 25.64 30.22
CA GLY A 522 6.01 25.96 31.45
C GLY A 522 5.16 25.98 32.72
N HIS A 523 3.94 25.44 32.69
CA HIS A 523 3.14 25.26 33.89
C HIS A 523 3.56 23.97 34.60
N GLU A 524 4.28 24.10 35.72
CA GLU A 524 4.32 23.04 36.72
C GLU A 524 2.90 22.87 37.27
N ASP A 525 2.32 21.68 37.11
CA ASP A 525 1.05 21.35 37.75
C ASP A 525 1.26 21.45 39.27
N GLY A 526 0.56 22.40 39.90
CA GLY A 526 0.51 22.59 41.34
C GLY A 526 -0.49 21.69 42.04
#